data_AF-A0A7M1Q0L9-F1
#
_entry.id   AF-A0A7M1Q0L9-F1
#
_cell.length_a   1.000
_cell.length_b   1.000
_cell.length_c   1.000
_cell.angle_alpha   90.00
_cell.angle_beta   90.00
_cell.angle_gamma   90.00
#
_symmetry.space_group_name_H-M   'P 1'
#
loop_
_entity.id
_entity.type
_entity.pdbx_description
1 polymer ?
#
loop_
_entity_poly.entity_id
_entity_poly.type
_entity_poly.pdbx_seq_one_letter_code
_entity_poly.pdbx_strand_id
1 'polypeptide(L)'
;MKKPKILTGILKLSIFGVISFYIVPFIFNIYYALTNSKKDFVALANFITIIKNPFFLLALKNTVVFIIIAVLLVMSLAFLLAIFFNKYFSKSKVICLLLVVPYFLPSGALILFWQNLFKANGVINIILNYCGLHSLDWINSKWAFVVVVVIYLWKNTGLITLILYSGLKKIPQVYFEVAQSQGANKWQCFKHVQLVYALPSIIIALIVSVVNSINIFKEIYLLYGSYPVKHIYMLQHFIYNQYLNLNIAKLTSSAIVLFIVVFSLLVVLLYKQKQVSSKLYYKNQGKNYKTARKRLWVIFVVIVVISVLLLPIIYTIVNSFKPISKTIVFSLKQYQEFFSNRLLLKMYFNSIIISLPIVIFTALLAIFTAYAFMRFKHKFINNIFTVYIIIMLLPKMVLILPTFLITNKMGLSNNYLAIILPAIFNPLSIFIISYALKSINEQLIEAALSCGANEYQVLFKVVLPNIKKYILLLIFIVFAEYWNTVDEAIIFIKNQQSLPLSVYLSTMANSNNTAFFATSTLYMAPIILIFVLLIII
;
A
#
# COMPACT_ATOMS: atom_id res chain seq x y z
N MET A 1 28.20 7.66 -28.63
CA MET A 1 27.09 6.79 -29.08
C MET A 1 25.80 7.61 -29.18
N LYS A 2 25.09 7.57 -30.32
CA LYS A 2 23.80 8.29 -30.48
C LYS A 2 22.77 7.68 -29.52
N LYS A 3 22.16 8.51 -28.67
CA LYS A 3 21.09 8.07 -27.75
C LYS A 3 19.92 7.51 -28.56
N PRO A 4 19.33 6.36 -28.19
CA PRO A 4 18.23 5.77 -28.94
C PRO A 4 17.02 6.71 -28.94
N LYS A 5 16.56 7.12 -30.13
CA LYS A 5 15.46 8.09 -30.31
C LYS A 5 14.18 7.67 -29.58
N ILE A 6 13.85 6.38 -29.58
CA ILE A 6 12.65 5.83 -28.91
C ILE A 6 12.75 6.00 -27.39
N LEU A 7 13.92 5.76 -26.78
CA LEU A 7 14.11 5.92 -25.33
C LEU A 7 13.91 7.38 -24.91
N THR A 8 14.39 8.32 -25.73
CA THR A 8 14.14 9.75 -25.49
C THR A 8 12.66 10.10 -25.66
N GLY A 9 11.95 9.49 -26.61
CA GLY A 9 10.51 9.67 -26.81
C GLY A 9 9.69 9.16 -25.63
N ILE A 10 9.98 7.95 -25.14
CA ILE A 10 9.27 7.36 -23.98
C ILE A 10 9.54 8.16 -22.71
N LEU A 11 10.78 8.62 -22.49
CA LEU A 11 11.09 9.48 -21.35
C LEU A 11 10.29 10.79 -21.41
N LYS A 12 10.20 11.43 -22.59
CA LYS A 12 9.36 12.64 -22.77
C LYS A 12 7.89 12.34 -22.51
N LEU A 13 7.37 11.21 -23.00
CA LEU A 13 6.00 10.77 -22.75
C LEU A 13 5.72 10.56 -21.26
N SER A 14 6.66 9.90 -20.55
CA SER A 14 6.58 9.72 -19.11
C SER A 14 6.52 11.06 -18.37
N ILE A 15 7.44 11.97 -18.71
CA ILE A 15 7.51 13.31 -18.10
C ILE A 15 6.21 14.07 -18.36
N PHE A 16 5.70 14.02 -19.60
CA PHE A 16 4.44 14.64 -19.97
C PHE A 16 3.26 14.09 -19.15
N GLY A 17 3.17 12.77 -18.98
CA GLY A 17 2.10 12.16 -18.20
C GLY A 17 2.19 12.49 -16.72
N VAL A 18 3.39 12.49 -16.13
CA VAL A 18 3.59 12.91 -14.74
C VAL A 18 3.25 14.39 -14.53
N ILE A 19 3.63 15.26 -15.46
CA ILE A 19 3.22 16.68 -15.43
C ILE A 19 1.69 16.77 -15.48
N SER A 20 1.06 16.10 -16.44
CA SER A 20 -0.38 16.24 -16.71
C SER A 20 -1.27 15.65 -15.62
N PHE A 21 -0.88 14.53 -15.02
CA PHE A 21 -1.72 13.77 -14.08
C PHE A 21 -1.30 13.83 -12.61
N TYR A 22 -0.18 14.49 -12.30
CA TYR A 22 0.25 14.70 -10.90
C TYR A 22 0.59 16.15 -10.61
N ILE A 23 1.48 16.78 -11.38
CA ILE A 23 1.94 18.15 -11.09
C ILE A 23 0.82 19.17 -11.36
N VAL A 24 0.20 19.13 -12.53
CA VAL A 24 -0.90 20.04 -12.90
C VAL A 24 -2.09 19.91 -11.94
N PRO A 25 -2.62 18.70 -11.62
CA PRO A 25 -3.66 18.55 -10.61
C PRO A 25 -3.26 19.07 -9.23
N PHE A 26 -2.00 18.87 -8.82
CA PHE A 26 -1.51 19.40 -7.56
C PHE A 26 -1.47 20.95 -7.55
N ILE A 27 -1.03 21.57 -8.64
CA ILE A 27 -1.07 23.03 -8.80
C ILE A 27 -2.51 23.55 -8.77
N PHE A 28 -3.45 22.88 -9.45
CA PHE A 28 -4.87 23.24 -9.36
C PHE A 28 -5.40 23.11 -7.94
N ASN A 29 -4.97 22.11 -7.19
CA ASN A 29 -5.34 21.97 -5.79
C ASN A 29 -4.91 23.20 -4.97
N ILE A 30 -3.66 23.65 -5.14
CA ILE A 30 -3.14 24.87 -4.50
C ILE A 30 -3.96 26.10 -4.94
N TYR A 31 -4.24 26.24 -6.24
CA TYR A 31 -5.04 27.35 -6.75
C TYR A 31 -6.43 27.40 -6.11
N TYR A 32 -7.15 26.27 -6.06
CA TYR A 32 -8.47 26.18 -5.45
C TYR A 32 -8.45 26.37 -3.93
N ALA A 33 -7.35 26.05 -3.26
CA ALA A 33 -7.21 26.32 -1.82
C ALA A 33 -7.01 27.80 -1.51
N LEU A 34 -6.50 28.58 -2.46
CA LEU A 34 -6.25 30.03 -2.32
C LEU A 34 -7.38 30.89 -2.92
N THR A 35 -8.41 30.27 -3.50
CA THR A 35 -9.53 30.97 -4.14
C THR A 35 -10.88 30.65 -3.49
N ASN A 36 -11.85 31.54 -3.63
CA ASN A 36 -13.24 31.27 -3.22
C ASN A 36 -14.03 30.57 -4.36
N SER A 37 -15.32 30.29 -4.12
CA SER A 37 -16.20 29.67 -5.12
C SER A 37 -16.39 30.51 -6.39
N LYS A 38 -16.19 31.85 -6.31
CA LYS A 38 -16.24 32.77 -7.45
C LYS A 38 -14.90 32.90 -8.18
N LYS A 39 -13.86 32.19 -7.72
CA LYS A 39 -12.46 32.24 -8.18
C LYS A 39 -11.70 33.52 -7.82
N ASP A 40 -12.21 34.31 -6.87
CA ASP A 40 -11.45 35.43 -6.31
C ASP A 40 -10.34 34.91 -5.40
N PHE A 41 -9.18 35.56 -5.44
CA PHE A 41 -8.06 35.22 -4.58
C PHE A 41 -8.34 35.65 -3.13
N VAL A 42 -8.34 34.68 -2.22
CA VAL A 42 -8.62 34.90 -0.78
C VAL A 42 -7.44 34.54 0.12
N ALA A 43 -6.26 34.30 -0.47
CA ALA A 43 -5.03 33.96 0.23
C ALA A 43 -5.24 32.86 1.30
N LEU A 44 -5.01 33.17 2.57
CA LEU A 44 -5.11 32.23 3.70
C LEU A 44 -6.51 32.12 4.32
N ALA A 45 -7.52 32.84 3.81
CA ALA A 45 -8.86 32.85 4.42
C ALA A 45 -9.45 31.44 4.54
N ASN A 46 -9.32 30.61 3.50
CA ASN A 46 -9.80 29.23 3.54
C ASN A 46 -9.12 28.40 4.64
N PHE A 47 -7.80 28.57 4.84
CA PHE A 47 -7.05 27.90 5.91
C PHE A 47 -7.53 28.35 7.29
N ILE A 48 -7.81 29.65 7.47
CA ILE A 48 -8.37 30.17 8.73
C ILE A 48 -9.77 29.58 8.99
N THR A 49 -10.61 29.46 7.95
CA THR A 49 -11.96 28.89 8.12
C THR A 49 -11.95 27.42 8.54
N ILE A 50 -11.02 26.61 8.00
CA ILE A 50 -10.92 25.20 8.39
C ILE A 50 -10.33 25.03 9.78
N ILE A 51 -9.34 25.85 10.17
CA ILE A 51 -8.74 25.77 11.51
C ILE A 51 -9.75 26.16 12.60
N LYS A 52 -10.68 27.08 12.30
CA LYS A 52 -11.79 27.43 13.19
C LYS A 52 -12.91 26.37 13.23
N ASN A 53 -12.90 25.38 12.34
CA ASN A 53 -13.95 24.37 12.27
C ASN A 53 -13.72 23.27 13.34
N PRO A 54 -14.64 23.06 14.28
CA PRO A 54 -14.47 22.08 15.35
C PRO A 54 -14.36 20.64 14.84
N PHE A 55 -15.06 20.30 13.75
CA PHE A 55 -14.96 18.97 13.13
C PHE A 55 -13.60 18.76 12.45
N PHE A 56 -13.01 19.81 11.89
CA PHE A 56 -11.66 19.73 11.32
C PHE A 56 -10.61 19.50 12.40
N LEU A 57 -10.66 20.26 13.51
CA LEU A 57 -9.74 20.09 14.63
C LEU A 57 -9.87 18.72 15.29
N LEU A 58 -11.10 18.23 15.46
CA LEU A 58 -11.38 16.88 15.92
C LEU A 58 -10.75 15.83 14.98
N ALA A 59 -11.00 15.99 13.67
CA ALA A 59 -10.51 15.07 12.65
C ALA A 59 -8.98 15.04 12.59
N LEU A 60 -8.33 16.21 12.66
CA LEU A 60 -6.89 16.36 12.71
C LEU A 60 -6.32 15.68 13.97
N LYS A 61 -6.90 15.94 15.15
CA LYS A 61 -6.48 15.32 16.42
C LYS A 61 -6.58 13.81 16.35
N ASN A 62 -7.71 13.26 15.91
CA ASN A 62 -7.91 11.82 15.81
C ASN A 62 -6.95 11.17 14.83
N THR A 63 -6.71 11.80 13.67
CA THR A 63 -5.72 11.30 12.69
C THR A 63 -4.32 11.27 13.29
N VAL A 64 -3.87 12.34 13.97
CA VAL A 64 -2.54 12.37 14.61
C VAL A 64 -2.41 11.32 15.71
N VAL A 65 -3.42 11.22 16.60
CA VAL A 65 -3.45 10.23 17.68
C VAL A 65 -3.42 8.80 17.11
N PHE A 66 -4.21 8.54 16.07
CA PHE A 66 -4.21 7.26 15.38
C PHE A 66 -2.85 6.93 14.78
N ILE A 67 -2.23 7.86 14.03
CA ILE A 67 -0.92 7.65 13.41
C ILE A 67 0.12 7.30 14.49
N ILE A 68 0.20 8.07 15.57
CA ILE A 68 1.20 7.85 16.63
C ILE A 68 1.03 6.47 17.26
N ILE A 69 -0.19 6.12 17.69
CA ILE A 69 -0.46 4.86 18.39
C ILE A 69 -0.30 3.67 17.45
N ALA A 70 -0.91 3.73 16.27
CA ALA A 70 -0.90 2.63 15.30
C ALA A 70 0.52 2.34 14.79
N VAL A 71 1.30 3.39 14.47
CA VAL A 71 2.68 3.24 14.01
C VAL A 71 3.58 2.70 15.12
N LEU A 72 3.44 3.17 16.37
CA LEU A 72 4.22 2.64 17.49
C LEU A 72 3.95 1.15 17.73
N LEU A 73 2.68 0.74 17.71
CA LEU A 73 2.28 -0.65 17.91
C LEU A 73 2.75 -1.55 16.77
N VAL A 74 2.56 -1.15 15.50
CA VAL A 74 2.98 -1.98 14.36
C VAL A 74 4.50 -2.12 14.32
N MET A 75 5.25 -1.06 14.60
CA MET A 75 6.71 -1.10 14.65
C MET A 75 7.21 -2.04 15.74
N SER A 76 6.60 -1.97 16.93
CA SER A 76 6.97 -2.82 18.06
C SER A 76 6.70 -4.31 17.76
N LEU A 77 5.49 -4.63 17.29
CA LEU A 77 5.10 -5.99 16.91
C LEU A 77 5.95 -6.53 15.75
N ALA A 78 6.15 -5.73 14.70
CA ALA A 78 6.91 -6.13 13.54
C ALA A 78 8.40 -6.32 13.85
N PHE A 79 8.97 -5.51 14.74
CA PHE A 79 10.36 -5.66 15.15
C PHE A 79 10.57 -6.92 15.99
N LEU A 80 9.65 -7.22 16.91
CA LEU A 80 9.67 -8.48 17.67
C LEU A 80 9.60 -9.71 16.73
N LEU A 81 8.68 -9.69 15.77
CA LEU A 81 8.57 -10.74 14.76
C LEU A 81 9.83 -10.82 13.89
N ALA A 82 10.40 -9.68 13.49
CA ALA A 82 11.61 -9.64 12.66
C ALA A 82 12.82 -10.26 13.37
N ILE A 83 13.00 -9.98 14.67
CA ILE A 83 14.04 -10.62 15.49
C ILE A 83 13.79 -12.12 15.59
N PHE A 84 12.55 -12.53 15.84
CA PHE A 84 12.15 -13.93 15.92
C PHE A 84 12.48 -14.68 14.61
N PHE A 85 12.07 -14.13 13.46
CA PHE A 85 12.36 -14.73 12.15
C PHE A 85 13.85 -14.69 11.80
N ASN A 86 14.59 -13.62 12.14
CA ASN A 86 16.03 -13.53 11.92
C ASN A 86 16.80 -14.62 12.67
N LYS A 87 16.37 -14.94 13.90
CA LYS A 87 17.01 -15.96 14.72
C LYS A 87 16.73 -17.38 14.22
N TYR A 88 15.51 -17.67 13.78
CA TYR A 88 15.07 -19.05 13.55
C TYR A 88 14.89 -19.43 12.07
N PHE A 89 14.67 -18.46 11.17
CA PHE A 89 14.27 -18.70 9.79
C PHE A 89 15.12 -17.91 8.80
N SER A 90 16.42 -18.21 8.73
CA SER A 90 17.36 -17.51 7.84
C SER A 90 17.03 -17.66 6.34
N LYS A 91 16.23 -18.65 5.90
CA LYS A 91 16.06 -18.98 4.47
C LYS A 91 14.64 -19.27 3.96
N SER A 92 13.58 -19.11 4.77
CA SER A 92 12.22 -19.43 4.30
C SER A 92 11.58 -18.29 3.51
N LYS A 93 11.66 -18.36 2.17
CA LYS A 93 10.92 -17.44 1.27
C LYS A 93 9.41 -17.52 1.50
N VAL A 94 8.89 -18.72 1.75
CA VAL A 94 7.46 -19.00 1.93
C VAL A 94 6.89 -18.26 3.14
N ILE A 95 7.59 -18.28 4.27
CA ILE A 95 7.15 -17.57 5.49
C ILE A 95 7.11 -16.05 5.24
N CYS A 96 8.17 -15.50 4.64
CA CYS A 96 8.21 -14.08 4.30
C CYS A 96 7.04 -13.68 3.39
N LEU A 97 6.67 -14.54 2.45
CA LEU A 97 5.57 -14.28 1.52
C LEU A 97 4.22 -14.37 2.25
N LEU A 98 3.95 -15.44 3.00
CA LEU A 98 2.70 -15.60 3.75
C LEU A 98 2.41 -14.44 4.71
N LEU A 99 3.44 -13.84 5.31
CA LEU A 99 3.29 -12.66 6.17
C LEU A 99 2.70 -11.46 5.43
N VAL A 100 3.01 -11.26 4.15
CA VAL A 100 2.61 -10.06 3.40
C VAL A 100 1.23 -10.21 2.74
N VAL A 101 0.67 -11.43 2.68
CA VAL A 101 -0.65 -11.70 2.05
C VAL A 101 -1.75 -10.72 2.51
N PRO A 102 -1.95 -10.44 3.82
CA PRO A 102 -2.98 -9.52 4.30
C PRO A 102 -2.94 -8.12 3.68
N TYR A 103 -1.75 -7.63 3.35
CA TYR A 103 -1.55 -6.28 2.84
C TYR A 103 -2.22 -6.09 1.47
N PHE A 104 -2.18 -7.12 0.62
CA PHE A 104 -2.65 -7.06 -0.77
C PHE A 104 -4.11 -7.48 -0.94
N LEU A 105 -4.76 -7.97 0.12
CA LEU A 105 -6.15 -8.39 0.01
C LEU A 105 -7.09 -7.21 -0.22
N PRO A 106 -8.14 -7.37 -1.04
CA PRO A 106 -9.09 -6.32 -1.25
C PRO A 106 -9.90 -6.00 0.00
N SER A 107 -9.93 -4.74 0.38
CA SER A 107 -10.57 -4.26 1.62
C SER A 107 -12.06 -4.62 1.67
N GLY A 108 -12.75 -4.48 0.54
CA GLY A 108 -14.17 -4.81 0.42
C GLY A 108 -14.46 -6.31 0.57
N ALA A 109 -13.53 -7.20 0.23
CA ALA A 109 -13.75 -8.65 0.33
C ALA A 109 -13.73 -9.19 1.78
N LEU A 110 -13.20 -8.40 2.71
CA LEU A 110 -13.00 -8.81 4.11
C LEU A 110 -13.93 -8.07 5.08
N ILE A 111 -14.78 -7.17 4.59
CA ILE A 111 -15.59 -6.35 5.48
C ILE A 111 -16.59 -7.15 6.33
N LEU A 112 -17.29 -8.12 5.74
CA LEU A 112 -18.21 -8.96 6.50
C LEU A 112 -17.49 -9.82 7.54
N PHE A 113 -16.21 -10.16 7.34
CA PHE A 113 -15.42 -10.81 8.36
C PHE A 113 -15.27 -9.90 9.58
N TRP A 114 -14.83 -8.65 9.37
CA TRP A 114 -14.66 -7.68 10.44
C TRP A 114 -15.97 -7.32 11.13
N GLN A 115 -17.06 -7.08 10.37
CA GLN A 115 -18.38 -6.81 10.94
C GLN A 115 -18.90 -7.98 11.78
N ASN A 116 -18.76 -9.22 11.30
CA ASN A 116 -19.20 -10.39 12.09
C ASN A 116 -18.36 -10.62 13.35
N LEU A 117 -17.09 -10.23 13.32
CA LEU A 117 -16.18 -10.38 14.44
C LEU A 117 -16.48 -9.34 15.54
N PHE A 118 -16.81 -8.10 15.15
CA PHE A 118 -17.00 -6.95 16.07
C PHE A 118 -18.47 -6.53 16.31
N LYS A 119 -19.48 -7.15 15.67
CA LYS A 119 -20.90 -6.87 16.00
C LYS A 119 -21.23 -7.21 17.45
N ALA A 120 -22.38 -6.71 17.94
CA ALA A 120 -22.85 -6.95 19.32
C ALA A 120 -22.86 -8.44 19.70
N ASN A 121 -23.36 -9.31 18.81
CA ASN A 121 -23.36 -10.77 18.98
C ASN A 121 -22.20 -11.43 18.21
N GLY A 122 -21.07 -10.73 18.11
CA GLY A 122 -19.89 -11.15 17.36
C GLY A 122 -19.01 -12.10 18.16
N VAL A 123 -18.06 -12.72 17.47
CA VAL A 123 -17.15 -13.72 18.06
C VAL A 123 -16.39 -13.15 19.26
N ILE A 124 -15.95 -11.88 19.19
CA ILE A 124 -15.24 -11.26 20.32
C ILE A 124 -16.12 -11.11 21.55
N ASN A 125 -17.35 -10.64 21.42
CA ASN A 125 -18.25 -10.49 22.57
C ASN A 125 -18.65 -11.85 23.15
N ILE A 126 -18.79 -12.88 22.32
CA ILE A 126 -19.00 -14.25 22.79
C ILE A 126 -17.81 -14.69 23.65
N ILE A 127 -16.57 -14.48 23.19
CA ILE A 127 -15.36 -14.80 23.97
C ILE A 127 -15.29 -13.97 25.27
N LEU A 128 -15.61 -12.68 25.23
CA LEU A 128 -15.64 -11.83 26.42
C LEU A 128 -16.63 -12.36 27.45
N ASN A 129 -17.84 -12.70 27.03
CA ASN A 129 -18.87 -13.23 27.92
C ASN A 129 -18.45 -14.57 28.53
N TYR A 130 -17.79 -15.46 27.76
CA TYR A 130 -17.20 -16.70 28.29
C TYR A 130 -16.09 -16.44 29.33
N CYS A 131 -15.36 -15.35 29.20
CA CYS A 131 -14.36 -14.91 30.17
C CYS A 131 -14.95 -14.12 31.36
N GLY A 132 -16.27 -13.99 31.46
CA GLY A 132 -16.95 -13.23 32.52
C GLY A 132 -16.91 -11.71 32.36
N LEU A 133 -16.53 -11.21 31.18
CA LEU A 133 -16.51 -9.77 30.86
C LEU A 133 -17.79 -9.34 30.15
N HIS A 134 -18.25 -8.12 30.39
CA HIS A 134 -19.42 -7.57 29.70
C HIS A 134 -19.15 -7.33 28.21
N SER A 135 -20.15 -7.60 27.38
CA SER A 135 -20.14 -7.29 25.95
C SER A 135 -19.92 -5.79 25.70
N LEU A 136 -19.05 -5.47 24.76
CA LEU A 136 -18.72 -4.10 24.39
C LEU A 136 -19.37 -3.74 23.05
N ASP A 137 -19.81 -2.49 22.91
CA ASP A 137 -20.21 -1.96 21.60
C ASP A 137 -18.97 -1.49 20.84
N TRP A 138 -18.43 -2.36 19.99
CA TRP A 138 -17.24 -2.06 19.20
C TRP A 138 -17.50 -1.06 18.07
N ILE A 139 -18.76 -0.87 17.64
CA ILE A 139 -19.08 -0.12 16.43
C ILE A 139 -19.48 1.33 16.77
N ASN A 140 -20.38 1.52 17.75
CA ASN A 140 -20.91 2.86 18.02
C ASN A 140 -20.29 3.55 19.25
N SER A 141 -19.25 2.96 19.86
CA SER A 141 -18.59 3.52 21.05
C SER A 141 -17.13 3.91 20.82
N LYS A 142 -16.47 4.39 21.87
CA LYS A 142 -15.01 4.67 21.90
C LYS A 142 -14.14 3.47 21.50
N TRP A 143 -14.65 2.25 21.63
CA TRP A 143 -13.96 1.02 21.26
C TRP A 143 -13.76 0.85 19.75
N ALA A 144 -14.48 1.61 18.92
CA ALA A 144 -14.25 1.68 17.48
C ALA A 144 -12.78 2.04 17.14
N PHE A 145 -12.12 2.84 17.97
CA PHE A 145 -10.70 3.15 17.82
C PHE A 145 -9.82 1.88 17.88
N VAL A 146 -10.12 0.95 18.79
CA VAL A 146 -9.39 -0.32 18.93
C VAL A 146 -9.60 -1.20 17.70
N VAL A 147 -10.83 -1.27 17.18
CA VAL A 147 -11.15 -2.01 15.96
C VAL A 147 -10.27 -1.54 14.80
N VAL A 148 -10.21 -0.21 14.59
CA VAL A 148 -9.41 0.38 13.51
C VAL A 148 -7.92 0.08 13.69
N VAL A 149 -7.39 0.16 14.91
CA VAL A 149 -6.00 -0.21 15.20
C VAL A 149 -5.74 -1.69 14.91
N VAL A 150 -6.64 -2.59 15.32
CA VAL A 150 -6.50 -4.05 15.06
C VAL A 150 -6.46 -4.34 13.56
N ILE A 151 -7.35 -3.74 12.78
CA ILE A 151 -7.38 -3.91 11.32
C ILE A 151 -6.08 -3.39 10.69
N TYR A 152 -5.60 -2.22 11.12
CA TYR A 152 -4.34 -1.66 10.66
C TYR A 152 -3.15 -2.58 10.98
N LEU A 153 -3.07 -3.10 12.21
CA LEU A 153 -2.03 -4.02 12.64
C LEU A 153 -2.06 -5.31 11.83
N TRP A 154 -3.23 -5.94 11.69
CA TRP A 154 -3.40 -7.16 10.91
C TRP A 154 -2.93 -6.99 9.46
N LYS A 155 -3.28 -5.86 8.83
CA LYS A 155 -2.94 -5.59 7.42
C LYS A 155 -1.45 -5.29 7.21
N ASN A 156 -0.81 -4.58 8.14
CA ASN A 156 0.53 -4.02 7.92
C ASN A 156 1.66 -4.77 8.61
N THR A 157 1.40 -5.52 9.68
CA THR A 157 2.46 -6.12 10.51
C THR A 157 3.42 -6.98 9.69
N GLY A 158 2.91 -7.81 8.76
CA GLY A 158 3.76 -8.68 7.96
C GLY A 158 4.68 -7.95 6.97
N LEU A 159 4.19 -6.89 6.31
CA LEU A 159 5.00 -6.05 5.43
C LEU A 159 6.12 -5.35 6.20
N ILE A 160 5.78 -4.73 7.34
CA ILE A 160 6.75 -4.03 8.18
C ILE A 160 7.78 -5.02 8.77
N THR A 161 7.33 -6.22 9.16
CA THR A 161 8.20 -7.30 9.63
C THR A 161 9.21 -7.68 8.56
N LEU A 162 8.78 -7.82 7.30
CA LEU A 162 9.65 -8.17 6.18
C LEU A 162 10.73 -7.10 5.94
N ILE A 163 10.36 -5.82 5.99
CA ILE A 163 11.32 -4.70 5.83
C ILE A 163 12.38 -4.77 6.93
N LEU A 164 11.97 -4.89 8.19
CA LEU A 164 12.86 -4.95 9.34
C LEU A 164 13.74 -6.21 9.31
N TYR A 165 13.16 -7.37 9.01
CA TYR A 165 13.87 -8.64 8.87
C TYR A 165 14.95 -8.57 7.77
N SER A 166 14.62 -7.97 6.62
CA SER A 166 15.58 -7.78 5.52
C SER A 166 16.76 -6.88 5.89
N GLY A 167 16.53 -5.92 6.79
CA GLY A 167 17.56 -5.07 7.38
C GLY A 167 18.46 -5.83 8.36
N LEU A 168 17.84 -6.51 9.34
CA LEU A 168 18.55 -7.29 10.36
C LEU A 168 19.46 -8.35 9.75
N LYS A 169 19.00 -9.00 8.66
CA LYS A 169 19.75 -10.04 7.98
C LYS A 169 21.03 -9.52 7.27
N LYS A 170 21.13 -8.22 7.00
CA LYS A 170 22.32 -7.62 6.38
C LYS A 170 23.47 -7.40 7.37
N ILE A 171 23.20 -7.45 8.68
CA ILE A 171 24.20 -7.19 9.72
C ILE A 171 25.20 -8.37 9.76
N PRO A 172 26.50 -8.14 9.49
CA PRO A 172 27.51 -9.18 9.61
C PRO A 172 27.58 -9.76 11.02
N GLN A 173 27.72 -11.08 11.12
CA GLN A 173 27.84 -11.77 12.42
C GLN A 173 29.10 -11.34 13.19
N VAL A 174 30.16 -10.94 12.48
CA VAL A 174 31.44 -10.50 13.04
C VAL A 174 31.27 -9.39 14.09
N TYR A 175 30.34 -8.45 13.90
CA TYR A 175 30.12 -7.39 14.89
C TYR A 175 29.59 -7.93 16.22
N PHE A 176 28.80 -9.00 16.19
CA PHE A 176 28.33 -9.65 17.40
C PHE A 176 29.44 -10.45 18.08
N GLU A 177 30.32 -11.10 17.31
CA GLU A 177 31.46 -11.88 17.82
C GLU A 177 32.50 -10.98 18.48
N VAL A 178 32.84 -9.85 17.84
CA VAL A 178 33.78 -8.85 18.40
C VAL A 178 33.21 -8.25 19.69
N ALA A 179 31.94 -7.86 19.70
CA ALA A 179 31.30 -7.32 20.90
C ALA A 179 31.29 -8.34 22.06
N GLN A 180 30.95 -9.60 21.76
CA GLN A 180 30.95 -10.67 22.76
C GLN A 180 32.36 -10.99 23.28
N SER A 181 33.38 -10.93 22.43
CA SER A 181 34.78 -11.08 22.85
C SER A 181 35.24 -9.95 23.77
N GLN A 182 34.61 -8.77 23.69
CA GLN A 182 34.84 -7.64 24.60
C GLN A 182 33.96 -7.69 25.86
N GLY A 183 33.27 -8.80 26.13
CA GLY A 183 32.42 -8.98 27.31
C GLY A 183 31.00 -8.40 27.17
N ALA A 184 30.58 -7.98 25.97
CA ALA A 184 29.25 -7.44 25.78
C ALA A 184 28.17 -8.53 25.95
N ASN A 185 27.20 -8.28 26.82
CA ASN A 185 26.05 -9.15 27.00
C ASN A 185 25.01 -9.00 25.85
N LYS A 186 23.99 -9.87 25.82
CA LYS A 186 22.98 -9.88 24.73
C LYS A 186 22.19 -8.57 24.62
N TRP A 187 21.92 -7.89 25.73
CA TRP A 187 21.21 -6.61 25.73
C TRP A 187 22.09 -5.47 25.20
N GLN A 188 23.37 -5.46 25.56
CA GLN A 188 24.37 -4.53 25.04
C GLN A 188 24.58 -4.75 23.53
N CYS A 189 24.68 -6.00 23.07
CA CYS A 189 24.72 -6.36 21.66
C CYS A 189 23.45 -5.89 20.92
N PHE A 190 22.27 -6.11 21.52
CA PHE A 190 21.01 -5.67 20.94
C PHE A 190 20.96 -4.13 20.77
N LYS A 191 21.25 -3.38 21.84
CA LYS A 191 21.14 -1.91 21.85
C LYS A 191 22.22 -1.24 21.01
N HIS A 192 23.47 -1.66 21.12
CA HIS A 192 24.62 -0.95 20.53
C HIS A 192 25.08 -1.51 19.19
N VAL A 193 24.78 -2.78 18.88
CA VAL A 193 25.08 -3.38 17.58
C VAL A 193 23.80 -3.48 16.76
N GLN A 194 22.86 -4.31 17.19
CA GLN A 194 21.70 -4.66 16.35
C GLN A 194 20.82 -3.45 16.02
N LEU A 195 20.42 -2.65 17.01
CA LEU A 195 19.57 -1.47 16.81
C LEU A 195 20.24 -0.40 15.94
N VAL A 196 21.54 -0.19 16.12
CA VAL A 196 22.32 0.82 15.39
C VAL A 196 22.43 0.45 13.91
N TYR A 197 22.84 -0.79 13.61
CA TYR A 197 22.95 -1.24 12.21
C TYR A 197 21.57 -1.49 11.56
N ALA A 198 20.53 -1.73 12.34
CA ALA A 198 19.15 -1.84 11.84
C ALA A 198 18.48 -0.48 11.58
N LEU A 199 19.05 0.63 12.08
CA LEU A 199 18.43 1.95 12.04
C LEU A 199 18.00 2.41 10.63
N PRO A 200 18.77 2.18 9.53
CA PRO A 200 18.31 2.49 8.18
C PRO A 200 17.00 1.75 7.81
N SER A 201 16.88 0.48 8.18
CA SER A 201 15.68 -0.33 7.93
C SER A 201 14.53 0.03 8.85
N ILE A 202 14.81 0.44 10.09
CA ILE A 202 13.81 0.96 11.04
C ILE A 202 13.20 2.25 10.50
N ILE A 203 14.02 3.17 9.96
CA ILE A 203 13.52 4.43 9.40
C ILE A 203 12.67 4.17 8.14
N ILE A 204 13.09 3.25 7.26
CA ILE A 204 12.27 2.83 6.09
C ILE A 204 10.93 2.25 6.56
N ALA A 205 10.96 1.32 7.53
CA ALA A 205 9.77 0.71 8.10
C ALA A 205 8.82 1.76 8.71
N LEU A 206 9.38 2.75 9.40
CA LEU A 206 8.63 3.87 9.98
C LEU A 206 7.95 4.72 8.89
N ILE A 207 8.69 5.09 7.83
CA ILE A 207 8.16 5.83 6.68
C ILE A 207 6.97 5.08 6.05
N VAL A 208 7.15 3.79 5.76
CA VAL A 208 6.10 2.95 5.16
C VAL A 208 4.90 2.82 6.10
N SER A 209 5.13 2.69 7.40
CA SER A 209 4.05 2.59 8.40
C SER A 209 3.20 3.86 8.44
N VAL A 210 3.82 5.04 8.41
CA VAL A 210 3.11 6.33 8.36
C VAL A 210 2.29 6.44 7.08
N VAL A 211 2.87 6.17 5.92
CA VAL A 211 2.14 6.22 4.64
C VAL A 211 0.93 5.27 4.67
N ASN A 212 1.11 4.04 5.15
CA ASN A 212 0.04 3.06 5.22
C ASN A 212 -1.04 3.42 6.25
N SER A 213 -0.70 4.14 7.32
CA SER A 213 -1.67 4.60 8.32
C SER A 213 -2.64 5.63 7.76
N ILE A 214 -2.25 6.38 6.72
CA ILE A 214 -3.13 7.32 6.02
C ILE A 214 -4.04 6.57 5.05
N ASN A 215 -3.53 5.51 4.43
CA ASN A 215 -4.24 4.70 3.43
C ASN A 215 -5.25 3.70 4.03
N ILE A 216 -5.31 3.54 5.36
CA ILE A 216 -6.31 2.68 6.03
C ILE A 216 -7.72 3.28 6.00
N PHE A 217 -7.87 4.52 5.54
CA PHE A 217 -9.17 5.22 5.47
C PHE A 217 -10.25 4.37 4.79
N LYS A 218 -9.89 3.66 3.72
CA LYS A 218 -10.82 2.81 2.99
C LYS A 218 -11.48 1.80 3.91
N GLU A 219 -10.72 1.04 4.69
CA GLU A 219 -11.27 0.05 5.63
C GLU A 219 -12.22 0.68 6.65
N ILE A 220 -11.87 1.86 7.16
CA ILE A 220 -12.68 2.58 8.15
C ILE A 220 -13.99 3.06 7.52
N TYR A 221 -13.91 3.70 6.37
CA TYR A 221 -15.07 4.21 5.64
C TYR A 221 -16.05 3.08 5.28
N LEU A 222 -15.53 1.92 4.88
CA LEU A 222 -16.38 0.79 4.57
C LEU A 222 -17.13 0.27 5.81
N LEU A 223 -16.47 0.23 6.97
CA LEU A 223 -17.07 -0.28 8.21
C LEU A 223 -18.03 0.71 8.90
N TYR A 224 -17.72 2.01 8.84
CA TYR A 224 -18.39 3.03 9.65
C TYR A 224 -19.05 4.15 8.82
N GLY A 225 -18.87 4.16 7.50
CA GLY A 225 -19.43 5.17 6.60
C GLY A 225 -18.74 6.53 6.67
N SER A 226 -19.41 7.56 6.14
CA SER A 226 -18.86 8.91 5.99
C SER A 226 -18.80 9.72 7.29
N TYR A 227 -19.67 9.43 8.24
CA TYR A 227 -19.75 10.10 9.55
C TYR A 227 -19.65 9.08 10.69
N PRO A 228 -18.47 8.48 10.90
CA PRO A 228 -18.26 7.54 11.98
C PRO A 228 -18.30 8.23 13.35
N VAL A 229 -18.29 7.44 14.42
CA VAL A 229 -18.27 7.95 15.80
C VAL A 229 -17.09 8.89 16.05
N LYS A 230 -17.29 9.83 16.98
CA LYS A 230 -16.38 10.95 17.28
C LYS A 230 -14.91 10.56 17.41
N HIS A 231 -14.60 9.37 17.93
CA HIS A 231 -13.23 8.91 18.20
C HIS A 231 -12.48 8.39 16.97
N ILE A 232 -13.17 8.07 15.88
CA ILE A 232 -12.59 7.58 14.63
C ILE A 232 -12.96 8.46 13.43
N TYR A 233 -13.59 9.63 13.67
CA TYR A 233 -13.74 10.66 12.66
C TYR A 233 -12.36 11.25 12.33
N MET A 234 -11.78 10.82 11.20
CA MET A 234 -10.43 11.19 10.76
C MET A 234 -10.45 12.30 9.69
N LEU A 235 -9.31 12.95 9.47
CA LEU A 235 -9.16 14.03 8.48
C LEU A 235 -9.60 13.62 7.07
N GLN A 236 -9.41 12.34 6.70
CA GLN A 236 -9.89 11.79 5.44
C GLN A 236 -11.43 11.78 5.34
N HIS A 237 -12.15 11.51 6.43
CA HIS A 237 -13.62 11.62 6.47
C HIS A 237 -14.04 13.07 6.26
N PHE A 238 -13.35 14.01 6.91
CA PHE A 238 -13.62 15.43 6.73
C PHE A 238 -13.44 15.84 5.25
N ILE A 239 -12.32 15.49 4.64
CA ILE A 239 -12.03 15.78 3.22
C ILE A 239 -13.10 15.15 2.31
N TYR A 240 -13.44 13.89 2.53
CA TYR A 240 -14.47 13.17 1.76
C TYR A 240 -15.86 13.80 1.92
N ASN A 241 -16.24 14.23 3.12
CA ASN A 241 -17.51 14.90 3.36
C ASN A 241 -17.57 16.29 2.70
N GLN A 242 -16.45 17.02 2.65
CA GLN A 242 -16.39 18.27 1.87
C GLN A 242 -16.51 18.01 0.36
N TYR A 243 -16.03 16.86 -0.12
CA TYR A 243 -16.20 16.44 -1.52
C TYR A 243 -17.67 16.22 -1.83
N LEU A 244 -18.38 15.44 -1.01
CA LEU A 244 -19.80 15.17 -1.18
C LEU A 244 -20.65 16.46 -1.17
N ASN A 245 -20.27 17.42 -0.33
CA ASN A 245 -20.93 18.72 -0.23
C ASN A 245 -20.47 19.73 -1.29
N LEU A 246 -19.64 19.33 -2.26
CA LEU A 246 -19.07 20.17 -3.31
C LEU A 246 -18.34 21.43 -2.78
N ASN A 247 -17.84 21.39 -1.55
CA ASN A 247 -17.14 22.50 -0.94
C ASN A 247 -15.65 22.45 -1.31
N ILE A 248 -15.36 22.83 -2.55
CA ILE A 248 -14.03 22.69 -3.16
C ILE A 248 -12.96 23.41 -2.32
N ALA A 249 -13.21 24.65 -1.89
CA ALA A 249 -12.23 25.44 -1.14
C ALA A 249 -11.84 24.81 0.21
N LYS A 250 -12.82 24.28 0.98
CA LYS A 250 -12.54 23.59 2.26
C LYS A 250 -11.88 22.23 2.03
N LEU A 251 -12.26 21.52 0.98
CA LEU A 251 -11.64 20.26 0.60
C LEU A 251 -10.16 20.43 0.27
N THR A 252 -9.84 21.35 -0.64
CA THR A 252 -8.48 21.56 -1.15
C THR A 252 -7.56 22.11 -0.06
N SER A 253 -8.01 23.10 0.71
CA SER A 253 -7.26 23.59 1.87
C SER A 253 -6.99 22.49 2.91
N SER A 254 -7.97 21.64 3.22
CA SER A 254 -7.78 20.51 4.14
C SER A 254 -6.81 19.45 3.60
N ALA A 255 -6.89 19.15 2.30
CA ALA A 255 -6.00 18.21 1.63
C ALA A 255 -4.55 18.71 1.62
N ILE A 256 -4.33 20.01 1.44
CA ILE A 256 -3.00 20.64 1.51
C ILE A 256 -2.44 20.58 2.94
N VAL A 257 -3.26 20.82 3.96
CA VAL A 257 -2.80 20.68 5.36
C VAL A 257 -2.36 19.24 5.63
N LEU A 258 -3.15 18.24 5.21
CA LEU A 258 -2.76 16.83 5.32
C LEU A 258 -1.43 16.57 4.59
N PHE A 259 -1.29 17.07 3.36
CA PHE A 259 -0.05 16.93 2.61
C PHE A 259 1.15 17.53 3.34
N ILE A 260 1.06 18.76 3.86
CA ILE A 260 2.17 19.42 4.56
C ILE A 260 2.57 18.64 5.82
N VAL A 261 1.60 18.19 6.62
CA VAL A 261 1.87 17.41 7.84
C VAL A 261 2.60 16.10 7.51
N VAL A 262 2.14 15.39 6.48
CA VAL A 262 2.74 14.11 6.08
C VAL A 262 4.11 14.33 5.42
N PHE A 263 4.20 15.28 4.49
CA PHE A 263 5.42 15.58 3.77
C PHE A 263 6.53 16.06 4.70
N SER A 264 6.24 16.97 5.63
CA SER A 264 7.21 17.44 6.62
C SER A 264 7.74 16.29 7.47
N LEU A 265 6.86 15.42 7.97
CA LEU A 265 7.26 14.23 8.73
C LEU A 265 8.15 13.31 7.87
N LEU A 266 7.76 13.02 6.63
CA LEU A 266 8.53 12.17 5.72
C LEU A 266 9.91 12.74 5.40
N VAL A 267 10.02 14.04 5.14
CA VAL A 267 11.30 14.72 4.88
C VAL A 267 12.22 14.62 6.09
N VAL A 268 11.70 14.83 7.30
CA VAL A 268 12.47 14.67 8.55
C VAL A 268 13.01 13.24 8.68
N LEU A 269 12.17 12.23 8.39
CA LEU A 269 12.58 10.83 8.44
C LEU A 269 13.62 10.47 7.37
N LEU A 270 13.43 10.94 6.13
CA LEU A 270 14.37 10.71 5.02
C LEU A 270 15.73 11.39 5.27
N TYR A 271 15.72 12.59 5.84
CA TYR A 271 16.95 13.29 6.20
C TYR A 271 17.74 12.49 7.26
N LYS A 272 17.05 12.02 8.32
CA LYS A 272 17.65 11.11 9.31
C LYS A 272 18.17 9.83 8.67
N GLN A 273 17.43 9.24 7.73
CA GLN A 273 17.86 8.03 7.01
C GLN A 273 19.18 8.24 6.27
N LYS A 274 19.31 9.34 5.52
CA LYS A 274 20.50 9.64 4.72
C LYS A 274 21.73 9.84 5.60
N GLN A 275 21.59 10.55 6.73
CA GLN A 275 22.68 10.76 7.69
C GLN A 275 23.19 9.45 8.32
N VAL A 276 22.27 8.52 8.62
CA VAL A 276 22.62 7.24 9.23
C VAL A 276 23.24 6.31 8.19
N SER A 277 22.66 6.25 6.99
CA SER A 277 23.12 5.32 5.95
C SER A 277 24.51 5.65 5.41
N SER A 278 24.93 6.92 5.39
CA SER A 278 26.28 7.30 4.93
C SER A 278 27.40 6.86 5.88
N LYS A 279 27.09 6.66 7.17
CA LYS A 279 28.06 6.26 8.20
C LYS A 279 28.31 4.75 8.28
N LEU A 280 27.51 3.92 7.60
CA LEU A 280 27.43 2.47 7.85
C LEU A 280 27.81 1.60 6.63
N TYR A 281 28.63 2.09 5.70
CA TYR A 281 29.02 1.30 4.51
C TYR A 281 30.13 0.28 4.82
N TYR A 282 29.80 -1.01 4.80
CA TYR A 282 30.79 -2.09 4.66
C TYR A 282 30.28 -3.20 3.72
N LYS A 283 31.18 -3.69 2.87
CA LYS A 283 30.93 -4.74 1.86
C LYS A 283 31.06 -6.10 2.53
N ASN A 284 29.96 -6.85 2.58
CA ASN A 284 29.89 -8.09 3.34
C ASN A 284 30.39 -9.29 2.51
N GLN A 285 31.44 -9.97 2.99
CA GLN A 285 31.73 -11.37 2.68
C GLN A 285 31.58 -12.15 3.99
N GLY A 286 30.68 -13.15 4.05
CA GLY A 286 30.48 -13.92 5.28
C GLY A 286 29.66 -15.19 5.07
N LYS A 287 30.29 -16.33 5.39
CA LYS A 287 29.80 -17.71 5.24
C LYS A 287 28.61 -18.05 6.15
N ASN A 288 27.84 -19.05 5.71
CA ASN A 288 26.71 -19.64 6.44
C ASN A 288 27.20 -20.54 7.60
N TYR A 289 26.61 -20.37 8.79
CA TYR A 289 26.64 -21.39 9.83
C TYR A 289 25.22 -21.81 10.24
N LYS A 290 25.06 -23.12 10.44
CA LYS A 290 23.82 -23.78 10.86
C LYS A 290 23.74 -23.75 12.39
N THR A 291 22.65 -23.23 12.95
CA THR A 291 22.30 -23.47 14.35
C THR A 291 20.93 -24.15 14.41
N ALA A 292 20.96 -25.43 14.74
CA ALA A 292 19.79 -26.27 14.94
C ALA A 292 19.68 -26.64 16.41
N ARG A 293 18.74 -26.05 17.14
CA ARG A 293 17.96 -26.71 18.22
C ARG A 293 16.90 -25.73 18.79
N LYS A 294 15.70 -26.27 19.04
CA LYS A 294 14.38 -25.65 19.35
C LYS A 294 13.45 -25.41 18.14
N ARG A 295 13.12 -26.48 17.39
CA ARG A 295 12.22 -26.43 16.21
C ARG A 295 10.71 -26.42 16.53
N LEU A 296 10.22 -27.15 17.54
CA LEU A 296 8.77 -27.35 17.71
C LEU A 296 8.00 -26.09 18.14
N TRP A 297 8.40 -25.42 19.23
CA TRP A 297 7.74 -24.18 19.67
C TRP A 297 7.86 -23.04 18.64
N VAL A 298 8.98 -22.99 17.93
CA VAL A 298 9.21 -22.02 16.86
C VAL A 298 8.24 -22.26 15.69
N ILE A 299 8.07 -23.51 15.26
CA ILE A 299 7.09 -23.89 14.24
C ILE A 299 5.68 -23.56 14.72
N PHE A 300 5.34 -23.85 15.99
CA PHE A 300 4.06 -23.52 16.58
C PHE A 300 3.76 -22.02 16.53
N VAL A 301 4.69 -21.16 16.96
CA VAL A 301 4.52 -19.69 16.91
C VAL A 301 4.29 -19.22 15.47
N VAL A 302 5.04 -19.76 14.50
CA VAL A 302 4.84 -19.41 13.08
C VAL A 302 3.49 -19.85 12.57
N ILE A 303 3.05 -21.06 12.90
CA ILE A 303 1.72 -21.56 12.52
C ILE A 303 0.66 -20.64 13.10
N VAL A 304 0.73 -20.28 14.39
CA VAL A 304 -0.23 -19.37 15.03
C VAL A 304 -0.26 -18.01 14.34
N VAL A 305 0.91 -17.41 14.08
CA VAL A 305 0.99 -16.11 13.39
C VAL A 305 0.38 -16.20 11.99
N ILE A 306 0.74 -17.21 11.21
CA ILE A 306 0.19 -17.40 9.85
C ILE A 306 -1.31 -17.68 9.92
N SER A 307 -1.78 -18.50 10.86
CA SER A 307 -3.20 -18.78 11.05
C SER A 307 -3.99 -17.51 11.35
N VAL A 308 -3.50 -16.63 12.23
CA VAL A 308 -4.15 -15.35 12.53
C VAL A 308 -4.20 -14.44 11.29
N LEU A 309 -3.13 -14.41 10.51
CA LEU A 309 -3.08 -13.59 9.28
C LEU A 309 -4.01 -14.13 8.19
N LEU A 310 -4.11 -15.45 8.03
CA LEU A 310 -4.97 -16.10 7.04
C LEU A 310 -6.42 -16.25 7.49
N LEU A 311 -6.72 -16.06 8.78
CA LEU A 311 -8.05 -16.27 9.36
C LEU A 311 -9.16 -15.53 8.58
N PRO A 312 -9.02 -14.26 8.17
CA PRO A 312 -10.07 -13.58 7.41
C PRO A 312 -10.32 -14.21 6.04
N ILE A 313 -9.27 -14.69 5.38
CA ILE A 313 -9.35 -15.37 4.08
C ILE A 313 -10.08 -16.70 4.25
N ILE A 314 -9.65 -17.49 5.23
CA ILE A 314 -10.23 -18.80 5.53
C ILE A 314 -11.71 -18.61 5.89
N TYR A 315 -12.04 -17.62 6.72
CA TYR A 315 -13.43 -17.30 7.07
C TYR A 315 -14.27 -16.97 5.84
N THR A 316 -13.78 -16.11 4.95
CA THR A 316 -14.51 -15.73 3.74
C THR A 316 -14.72 -16.91 2.80
N ILE A 317 -13.70 -17.76 2.61
CA ILE A 317 -13.80 -18.97 1.77
C ILE A 317 -14.73 -20.01 2.40
N VAL A 318 -14.67 -20.23 3.71
CA VAL A 318 -15.54 -21.21 4.38
C VAL A 318 -17.00 -20.76 4.30
N ASN A 319 -17.28 -19.48 4.51
CA ASN A 319 -18.66 -18.98 4.43
C ASN A 319 -19.19 -18.85 2.99
N SER A 320 -18.33 -18.88 1.97
CA SER A 320 -18.80 -18.93 0.57
C SER A 320 -19.43 -20.26 0.19
N PHE A 321 -19.19 -21.33 0.98
CA PHE A 321 -19.81 -22.63 0.80
C PHE A 321 -20.99 -22.90 1.73
N LYS A 322 -21.39 -21.94 2.59
CA LYS A 322 -22.54 -22.14 3.48
C LYS A 322 -23.85 -21.79 2.77
N PRO A 323 -24.94 -22.54 3.00
CA PRO A 323 -26.24 -22.16 2.50
C PRO A 323 -26.79 -21.01 3.36
N ILE A 324 -27.85 -20.38 2.86
CA ILE A 324 -28.55 -19.31 3.58
C ILE A 324 -29.28 -19.87 4.82
N SER A 325 -29.64 -21.16 4.78
CA SER A 325 -30.17 -21.87 5.95
C SER A 325 -29.08 -22.02 7.01
N LYS A 326 -29.45 -21.90 8.30
CA LYS A 326 -28.55 -22.06 9.46
C LYS A 326 -27.89 -23.46 9.57
N THR A 327 -28.13 -24.34 8.62
CA THR A 327 -27.56 -25.69 8.56
C THR A 327 -26.16 -25.66 7.95
N ILE A 328 -25.21 -26.38 8.57
CA ILE A 328 -23.82 -26.50 8.12
C ILE A 328 -23.76 -27.53 6.97
N VAL A 329 -24.41 -27.23 5.86
CA VAL A 329 -24.36 -28.09 4.66
C VAL A 329 -23.56 -27.38 3.59
N PHE A 330 -22.58 -28.07 2.99
CA PHE A 330 -21.83 -27.53 1.87
C PHE A 330 -22.77 -27.19 0.69
N SER A 331 -22.66 -25.99 0.13
CA SER A 331 -23.51 -25.51 -0.97
C SER A 331 -22.75 -24.62 -1.95
N LEU A 332 -22.99 -24.82 -3.25
CA LEU A 332 -22.47 -23.98 -4.34
C LEU A 332 -23.47 -22.91 -4.81
N LYS A 333 -24.61 -22.75 -4.13
CA LYS A 333 -25.69 -21.85 -4.54
C LYS A 333 -25.24 -20.39 -4.68
N GLN A 334 -24.38 -19.91 -3.77
CA GLN A 334 -23.85 -18.54 -3.84
C GLN A 334 -22.99 -18.31 -5.10
N TYR A 335 -22.24 -19.33 -5.55
CA TYR A 335 -21.47 -19.25 -6.80
C TYR A 335 -22.39 -19.27 -8.01
N GLN A 336 -23.43 -20.12 -8.00
CA GLN A 336 -24.45 -20.12 -9.06
C GLN A 336 -25.11 -18.74 -9.17
N GLU A 337 -25.47 -18.12 -8.04
CA GLU A 337 -26.03 -16.76 -8.01
C GLU A 337 -25.08 -15.72 -8.62
N PHE A 338 -23.78 -15.80 -8.31
CA PHE A 338 -22.77 -14.93 -8.93
C PHE A 338 -22.74 -15.08 -10.45
N PHE A 339 -22.67 -16.32 -10.96
CA PHE A 339 -22.57 -16.59 -12.40
C PHE A 339 -23.88 -16.33 -13.15
N SER A 340 -25.04 -16.44 -12.49
CA SER A 340 -26.34 -16.08 -13.07
C SER A 340 -26.57 -14.56 -13.08
N ASN A 341 -25.91 -13.80 -12.21
CA ASN A 341 -26.08 -12.36 -12.12
C ASN A 341 -25.22 -11.62 -13.16
N ARG A 342 -25.86 -11.20 -14.26
CA ARG A 342 -25.21 -10.45 -15.36
C ARG A 342 -24.51 -9.17 -14.90
N LEU A 343 -25.03 -8.50 -13.86
CA LEU A 343 -24.39 -7.29 -13.32
C LEU A 343 -23.07 -7.64 -12.62
N LEU A 344 -23.04 -8.68 -11.80
CA LEU A 344 -21.82 -9.12 -11.09
C LEU A 344 -20.71 -9.52 -12.05
N LEU A 345 -21.06 -10.29 -13.08
CA LEU A 345 -20.11 -10.65 -14.13
C LEU A 345 -19.58 -9.41 -14.85
N LYS A 346 -20.45 -8.47 -15.22
CA LYS A 346 -20.03 -7.22 -15.85
C LYS A 346 -19.07 -6.43 -14.96
N MET A 347 -19.36 -6.28 -13.67
CA MET A 347 -18.49 -5.58 -12.71
C MET A 347 -17.15 -6.31 -12.49
N TYR A 348 -17.14 -7.64 -12.52
CA TYR A 348 -15.91 -8.44 -12.49
C TYR A 348 -15.04 -8.15 -13.73
N PHE A 349 -15.63 -8.18 -14.93
CA PHE A 349 -14.92 -7.85 -16.17
C PHE A 349 -14.49 -6.38 -16.24
N ASN A 350 -15.28 -5.44 -15.71
CA ASN A 350 -14.87 -4.04 -15.59
C ASN A 350 -13.58 -3.91 -14.76
N SER A 351 -13.43 -4.70 -13.70
CA SER A 351 -12.21 -4.73 -12.88
C SER A 351 -10.99 -5.18 -13.69
N ILE A 352 -11.17 -6.16 -14.59
CA ILE A 352 -10.13 -6.61 -15.52
C ILE A 352 -9.81 -5.53 -16.55
N ILE A 353 -10.83 -4.94 -17.18
CA ILE A 353 -10.69 -3.89 -18.20
C ILE A 353 -9.94 -2.68 -17.65
N ILE A 354 -10.12 -2.34 -16.37
CA ILE A 354 -9.40 -1.25 -15.71
C ILE A 354 -7.97 -1.69 -15.36
N SER A 355 -7.81 -2.79 -14.62
CA SER A 355 -6.53 -3.18 -14.02
C SER A 355 -5.48 -3.66 -15.04
N LEU A 356 -5.87 -4.42 -16.07
CA LEU A 356 -4.94 -5.10 -16.96
C LEU A 356 -4.17 -4.14 -17.89
N PRO A 357 -4.82 -3.17 -18.57
CA PRO A 357 -4.10 -2.14 -19.31
C PRO A 357 -3.16 -1.33 -18.41
N ILE A 358 -3.60 -0.98 -17.20
CA ILE A 358 -2.76 -0.25 -16.24
C ILE A 358 -1.49 -1.04 -15.96
N VAL A 359 -1.59 -2.32 -15.61
CA VAL A 359 -0.42 -3.17 -15.31
C VAL A 359 0.54 -3.24 -16.50
N ILE A 360 0.04 -3.50 -17.70
CA ILE A 360 0.86 -3.65 -18.92
C ILE A 360 1.58 -2.35 -19.25
N PHE A 361 0.83 -1.25 -19.41
CA PHE A 361 1.41 0.01 -19.86
C PHE A 361 2.28 0.66 -18.79
N THR A 362 1.93 0.54 -17.51
CA THR A 362 2.77 1.03 -16.40
C THR A 362 4.08 0.26 -16.34
N ALA A 363 4.06 -1.08 -16.47
CA ALA A 363 5.29 -1.88 -16.46
C ALA A 363 6.21 -1.53 -17.64
N LEU A 364 5.65 -1.44 -18.86
CA LEU A 364 6.40 -1.03 -20.04
C LEU A 364 7.01 0.37 -19.85
N LEU A 365 6.19 1.35 -19.50
CA LEU A 365 6.64 2.73 -19.31
C LEU A 365 7.70 2.82 -18.20
N ALA A 366 7.51 2.10 -17.09
CA ALA A 366 8.46 2.06 -15.98
C ALA A 366 9.82 1.48 -16.41
N ILE A 367 9.83 0.37 -17.14
CA ILE A 367 11.04 -0.28 -17.64
C ILE A 367 11.84 0.68 -18.54
N PHE A 368 11.21 1.24 -19.57
CA PHE A 368 11.89 2.11 -20.52
C PHE A 368 12.33 3.43 -19.87
N THR A 369 11.48 4.03 -19.04
CA THR A 369 11.82 5.31 -18.37
C THR A 369 12.95 5.13 -17.35
N ALA A 370 12.91 4.06 -16.56
CA ALA A 370 13.98 3.74 -15.62
C ALA A 370 15.31 3.45 -16.33
N TYR A 371 15.26 2.72 -17.46
CA TYR A 371 16.44 2.50 -18.30
C TYR A 371 16.99 3.82 -18.87
N ALA A 372 16.11 4.74 -19.28
CA ALA A 372 16.49 6.08 -19.73
C ALA A 372 17.21 6.87 -18.62
N PHE A 373 16.69 6.86 -17.39
CA PHE A 373 17.33 7.49 -16.24
C PHE A 373 18.72 6.92 -15.95
N MET A 374 18.88 5.60 -16.06
CA MET A 374 20.18 4.94 -15.87
C MET A 374 21.20 5.34 -16.95
N ARG A 375 20.78 5.39 -18.22
CA ARG A 375 21.68 5.69 -19.36
C ARG A 375 22.01 7.17 -19.50
N PHE A 376 21.06 8.06 -19.22
CA PHE A 376 21.26 9.49 -19.40
C PHE A 376 21.75 10.16 -18.11
N LYS A 377 23.04 9.98 -17.80
CA LYS A 377 23.71 10.60 -16.64
C LYS A 377 23.92 12.11 -16.83
N HIS A 378 22.84 12.90 -16.78
CA HIS A 378 22.87 14.36 -16.89
C HIS A 378 22.22 15.02 -15.66
N LYS A 379 22.75 16.15 -15.18
CA LYS A 379 22.24 16.86 -13.99
C LYS A 379 20.73 17.14 -14.06
N PHE A 380 20.26 17.60 -15.21
CA PHE A 380 18.82 17.84 -15.46
C PHE A 380 17.96 16.59 -15.26
N ILE A 381 18.45 15.43 -15.71
CA ILE A 381 17.71 14.17 -15.64
C ILE A 381 17.68 13.63 -14.21
N ASN A 382 18.75 13.85 -13.44
CA ASN A 382 18.77 13.58 -12.00
C ASN A 382 17.76 14.45 -11.23
N ASN A 383 17.61 15.73 -11.62
CA ASN A 383 16.59 16.61 -11.04
C ASN A 383 15.18 16.12 -11.36
N ILE A 384 14.91 15.71 -12.62
CA ILE A 384 13.62 15.10 -13.00
C ILE A 384 13.36 13.86 -12.15
N PHE A 385 14.33 12.97 -12.01
CA PHE A 385 14.18 11.77 -11.18
C PHE A 385 13.86 12.12 -9.72
N THR A 386 14.45 13.20 -9.19
CA THR A 386 14.14 13.71 -7.84
C THR A 386 12.69 14.21 -7.74
N VAL A 387 12.18 14.89 -8.77
CA VAL A 387 10.77 15.32 -8.84
C VAL A 387 9.83 14.11 -8.81
N TYR A 388 10.15 13.02 -9.53
CA TYR A 388 9.35 11.78 -9.48
C TYR A 388 9.27 11.20 -8.07
N ILE A 389 10.37 11.23 -7.31
CA ILE A 389 10.39 10.77 -5.92
C ILE A 389 9.49 11.65 -5.06
N ILE A 390 9.55 12.98 -5.19
CA ILE A 390 8.70 13.90 -4.41
C ILE A 390 7.22 13.65 -4.71
N ILE A 391 6.86 13.47 -5.98
CA ILE A 391 5.48 13.22 -6.40
C ILE A 391 4.96 11.88 -5.86
N MET A 392 5.81 10.85 -5.80
CA MET A 392 5.44 9.55 -5.21
C MET A 392 5.03 9.68 -3.73
N LEU A 393 5.51 10.69 -3.01
CA LEU A 393 5.14 10.93 -1.60
C LEU A 393 3.78 11.63 -1.45
N LEU A 394 3.21 12.16 -2.55
CA LEU A 394 1.88 12.78 -2.50
C LEU A 394 0.83 11.71 -2.16
N PRO A 395 0.04 11.90 -1.10
CA PRO A 395 -1.08 11.01 -0.82
C PRO A 395 -2.07 11.08 -1.98
N LYS A 396 -2.44 9.93 -2.56
CA LYS A 396 -3.35 9.88 -3.72
C LYS A 396 -4.65 10.64 -3.50
N MET A 397 -5.21 10.57 -2.29
CA MET A 397 -6.42 11.31 -1.88
C MET A 397 -6.36 12.81 -2.15
N VAL A 398 -5.18 13.43 -2.08
CA VAL A 398 -4.99 14.87 -2.37
C VAL A 398 -5.17 15.15 -3.86
N LEU A 399 -4.88 14.19 -4.72
CA LEU A 399 -4.95 14.35 -6.18
C LEU A 399 -6.30 13.94 -6.76
N ILE A 400 -7.11 13.13 -6.07
CA ILE A 400 -8.35 12.56 -6.63
C ILE A 400 -9.29 13.63 -7.19
N LEU A 401 -9.66 14.67 -6.42
CA LEU A 401 -10.59 15.70 -6.89
C LEU A 401 -9.98 16.52 -8.05
N PRO A 402 -8.79 17.13 -7.93
CA PRO A 402 -8.20 17.87 -9.04
C PRO A 402 -8.08 17.03 -10.32
N THR A 403 -7.69 15.76 -10.19
CA THR A 403 -7.61 14.83 -11.32
C THR A 403 -9.01 14.60 -11.91
N PHE A 404 -10.04 14.40 -11.09
CA PHE A 404 -11.43 14.31 -11.56
C PHE A 404 -11.86 15.53 -12.37
N LEU A 405 -11.57 16.74 -11.86
CA LEU A 405 -11.94 17.98 -12.53
C LEU A 405 -11.25 18.12 -13.90
N ILE A 406 -9.98 17.73 -14.00
CA ILE A 406 -9.23 17.73 -15.26
C ILE A 406 -9.80 16.68 -16.21
N THR A 407 -9.99 15.44 -15.77
CA THR A 407 -10.53 14.37 -16.63
C THR A 407 -11.94 14.69 -17.11
N ASN A 408 -12.75 15.34 -16.28
CA ASN A 408 -14.09 15.81 -16.67
C ASN A 408 -14.02 16.90 -17.73
N LYS A 409 -13.09 17.87 -17.61
CA LYS A 409 -12.83 18.88 -18.65
C LYS A 409 -12.31 18.28 -19.96
N MET A 410 -11.57 17.18 -19.90
CA MET A 410 -11.10 16.44 -21.07
C MET A 410 -12.21 15.61 -21.75
N GLY A 411 -13.46 15.63 -21.24
CA GLY A 411 -14.55 14.82 -21.77
C GLY A 411 -14.44 13.33 -21.46
N LEU A 412 -13.57 12.94 -20.51
CA LEU A 412 -13.38 11.55 -20.07
C LEU A 412 -14.34 11.14 -18.94
N SER A 413 -15.39 11.93 -18.69
CA SER A 413 -16.36 11.62 -17.65
C SER A 413 -17.09 10.31 -17.94
N ASN A 414 -17.30 9.49 -16.91
CA ASN A 414 -17.95 8.18 -17.04
C ASN A 414 -17.22 7.20 -18.00
N ASN A 415 -15.89 7.35 -18.16
CA ASN A 415 -15.05 6.49 -18.99
C ASN A 415 -13.90 5.89 -18.15
N TYR A 416 -13.56 4.62 -18.38
CA TYR A 416 -12.43 3.96 -17.72
C TYR A 416 -11.10 4.66 -17.94
N LEU A 417 -10.95 5.37 -19.06
CA LEU A 417 -9.74 6.16 -19.35
C LEU A 417 -9.44 7.23 -18.29
N ALA A 418 -10.46 7.74 -17.58
CA ALA A 418 -10.25 8.68 -16.48
C ALA A 418 -9.42 8.06 -15.33
N ILE A 419 -9.46 6.73 -15.17
CA ILE A 419 -8.70 5.98 -14.17
C ILE A 419 -7.42 5.41 -14.79
N ILE A 420 -7.52 4.83 -16.00
CA ILE A 420 -6.41 4.14 -16.65
C ILE A 420 -5.27 5.12 -17.00
N LEU A 421 -5.57 6.29 -17.58
CA LEU A 421 -4.52 7.20 -18.05
C LEU A 421 -3.63 7.74 -16.92
N PRO A 422 -4.15 8.31 -15.81
CA PRO A 422 -3.31 8.74 -14.70
C PRO A 422 -2.46 7.61 -14.10
N ALA A 423 -3.04 6.40 -14.04
CA ALA A 423 -2.40 5.23 -13.45
C ALA A 423 -1.18 4.72 -14.24
N ILE A 424 -1.21 4.83 -15.57
CA ILE A 424 -0.09 4.43 -16.44
C ILE A 424 1.20 5.17 -16.09
N PHE A 425 1.09 6.43 -15.65
CA PHE A 425 2.22 7.30 -15.34
C PHE A 425 2.63 7.26 -13.86
N ASN A 426 2.29 6.20 -13.13
CA ASN A 426 2.59 6.05 -11.71
C ASN A 426 4.11 6.15 -11.42
N PRO A 427 4.57 7.18 -10.66
CA PRO A 427 5.99 7.36 -10.34
C PRO A 427 6.61 6.23 -9.50
N LEU A 428 5.81 5.54 -8.69
CA LEU A 428 6.26 4.44 -7.85
C LEU A 428 6.83 3.29 -8.68
N SER A 429 6.18 2.96 -9.78
CA SER A 429 6.60 1.90 -10.70
C SER A 429 7.97 2.18 -11.30
N ILE A 430 8.21 3.43 -11.70
CA ILE A 430 9.51 3.88 -12.23
C ILE A 430 10.57 3.81 -11.15
N PHE A 431 10.27 4.25 -9.93
CA PHE A 431 11.19 4.17 -8.81
C PHE A 431 11.61 2.73 -8.49
N ILE A 432 10.68 1.78 -8.45
CA ILE A 432 10.97 0.35 -8.20
C ILE A 432 11.95 -0.19 -9.24
N ILE A 433 11.70 0.03 -10.54
CA ILE A 433 12.60 -0.46 -11.59
C ILE A 433 13.93 0.29 -11.57
N SER A 434 13.95 1.62 -11.38
CA SER A 434 15.19 2.38 -11.25
C SER A 434 16.05 1.88 -10.08
N TYR A 435 15.43 1.48 -8.97
CA TYR A 435 16.15 0.87 -7.86
C TYR A 435 16.70 -0.52 -8.23
N ALA A 436 15.90 -1.34 -8.92
CA ALA A 436 16.33 -2.66 -9.39
C ALA A 436 17.53 -2.57 -10.35
N LEU A 437 17.53 -1.60 -11.27
CA LEU A 437 18.61 -1.40 -12.24
C LEU A 437 19.96 -1.10 -11.58
N LYS A 438 19.98 -0.45 -10.40
CA LYS A 438 21.22 -0.21 -9.64
C LYS A 438 21.89 -1.48 -9.13
N SER A 439 21.20 -2.62 -9.12
CA SER A 439 21.77 -3.91 -8.73
C SER A 439 22.57 -4.60 -9.84
N ILE A 440 22.46 -4.12 -11.09
CA ILE A 440 23.16 -4.68 -12.24
C ILE A 440 24.61 -4.18 -12.25
N ASN A 441 25.57 -5.06 -12.55
CA ASN A 441 26.96 -4.66 -12.77
C ASN A 441 27.07 -3.87 -14.08
N GLU A 442 27.51 -2.61 -13.99
CA GLU A 442 27.70 -1.71 -15.13
C GLU A 442 28.66 -2.29 -16.18
N GLN A 443 29.65 -3.08 -15.75
CA GLN A 443 30.61 -3.75 -16.63
C GLN A 443 29.95 -4.73 -17.60
N LEU A 444 28.84 -5.38 -17.22
CA LEU A 444 28.11 -6.28 -18.12
C LEU A 444 27.45 -5.52 -19.27
N ILE A 445 26.97 -4.30 -18.97
CA ILE A 445 26.36 -3.42 -19.97
C ILE A 445 27.43 -2.89 -20.92
N GLU A 446 28.57 -2.42 -20.38
CA GLU A 446 29.69 -1.93 -21.17
C GLU A 446 30.29 -3.03 -22.06
N ALA A 447 30.48 -4.25 -21.52
CA ALA A 447 30.97 -5.38 -22.30
C ALA A 447 30.03 -5.72 -23.47
N ALA A 448 28.72 -5.76 -23.23
CA ALA A 448 27.75 -6.02 -24.30
C ALA A 448 27.82 -4.97 -25.41
N LEU A 449 27.93 -3.68 -25.05
CA LEU A 449 28.09 -2.60 -26.02
C LEU A 449 29.40 -2.68 -26.80
N SER A 450 30.51 -3.03 -26.12
CA SER A 450 31.82 -3.27 -26.76
C SER A 450 31.81 -4.46 -27.72
N CYS A 451 30.96 -5.48 -27.47
CA CYS A 451 30.70 -6.59 -28.39
C CYS A 451 29.78 -6.20 -29.56
N GLY A 452 29.44 -4.93 -29.75
CA GLY A 452 28.60 -4.45 -30.84
C GLY A 452 27.09 -4.58 -30.59
N ALA A 453 26.67 -4.93 -29.36
CA ALA A 453 25.25 -4.98 -29.05
C ALA A 453 24.63 -3.58 -29.10
N ASN A 454 23.45 -3.45 -29.72
CA ASN A 454 22.70 -2.21 -29.67
C ASN A 454 21.94 -2.06 -28.33
N GLU A 455 21.45 -0.85 -28.04
CA GLU A 455 20.76 -0.54 -26.77
C GLU A 455 19.52 -1.42 -26.51
N TYR A 456 18.82 -1.88 -27.55
CA TYR A 456 17.68 -2.79 -27.39
C TYR A 456 18.13 -4.20 -27.01
N GLN A 457 19.18 -4.70 -27.65
CA GLN A 457 19.77 -5.98 -27.30
C GLN A 457 20.28 -5.96 -25.86
N VAL A 458 20.93 -4.87 -25.44
CA VAL A 458 21.33 -4.68 -24.04
C VAL A 458 20.11 -4.70 -23.11
N LEU A 459 19.06 -3.94 -23.42
CA LEU A 459 17.85 -3.92 -22.60
C LEU A 459 17.23 -5.33 -22.48
N PHE A 460 16.89 -5.96 -23.59
CA PHE A 460 16.12 -7.21 -23.60
C PHE A 460 16.94 -8.46 -23.25
N LYS A 461 18.23 -8.53 -23.64
CA LYS A 461 19.08 -9.71 -23.42
C LYS A 461 19.97 -9.62 -22.19
N VAL A 462 20.29 -8.43 -21.68
CA VAL A 462 21.16 -8.25 -20.52
C VAL A 462 20.39 -7.70 -19.33
N VAL A 463 19.67 -6.60 -19.50
CA VAL A 463 19.05 -5.89 -18.38
C VAL A 463 17.81 -6.60 -17.86
N LEU A 464 16.80 -6.82 -18.71
CA LEU A 464 15.52 -7.42 -18.28
C LEU A 464 15.67 -8.81 -17.63
N PRO A 465 16.51 -9.74 -18.15
CA PRO A 465 16.71 -11.03 -17.51
C PRO A 465 17.27 -10.91 -16.09
N ASN A 466 18.16 -9.93 -15.85
CA ASN A 466 18.76 -9.68 -14.54
C ASN A 466 17.77 -9.04 -13.54
N ILE A 467 16.75 -8.31 -14.02
CA ILE A 467 15.75 -7.67 -13.15
C ILE A 467 14.36 -8.33 -13.21
N LYS A 468 14.21 -9.50 -13.83
CA LYS A 468 12.90 -10.18 -14.02
C LYS A 468 12.08 -10.33 -12.74
N LYS A 469 12.73 -10.56 -11.60
CA LYS A 469 12.08 -10.69 -10.28
C LYS A 469 11.48 -9.36 -9.80
N TYR A 470 12.14 -8.24 -10.08
CA TYR A 470 11.62 -6.91 -9.76
C TYR A 470 10.48 -6.50 -10.69
N ILE A 471 10.51 -6.95 -11.97
CA ILE A 471 9.40 -6.75 -12.92
C ILE A 471 8.15 -7.50 -12.46
N LEU A 472 8.30 -8.78 -12.08
CA LEU A 472 7.19 -9.57 -11.53
C LEU A 472 6.61 -8.95 -10.25
N LEU A 473 7.48 -8.47 -9.36
CA LEU A 473 7.06 -7.76 -8.15
C LEU A 473 6.28 -6.48 -8.48
N LEU A 474 6.74 -5.69 -9.45
CA LEU A 474 6.04 -4.50 -9.91
C LEU A 474 4.66 -4.84 -10.47
N ILE A 475 4.58 -5.85 -11.35
CA ILE A 475 3.32 -6.32 -11.96
C ILE A 475 2.31 -6.66 -10.87
N PHE A 476 2.75 -7.42 -9.86
CA PHE A 476 1.89 -7.80 -8.74
C PHE A 476 1.46 -6.61 -7.88
N ILE A 477 2.37 -5.70 -7.52
CA ILE A 477 2.04 -4.51 -6.71
C ILE A 477 1.02 -3.63 -7.45
N VAL A 478 1.27 -3.34 -8.73
CA VAL A 478 0.37 -2.53 -9.56
C VAL A 478 -0.97 -3.25 -9.74
N PHE A 479 -0.97 -4.56 -10.00
CA PHE A 479 -2.20 -5.32 -10.12
C PHE A 479 -3.00 -5.28 -8.81
N ALA A 480 -2.40 -5.60 -7.67
CA ALA A 480 -3.10 -5.62 -6.39
C ALA A 480 -3.67 -4.24 -6.01
N GLU A 481 -2.95 -3.18 -6.32
CA GLU A 481 -3.40 -1.80 -6.09
C GLU A 481 -4.62 -1.46 -6.95
N TYR A 482 -4.53 -1.66 -8.27
CA TYR A 482 -5.60 -1.26 -9.19
C TYR A 482 -6.77 -2.24 -9.28
N TRP A 483 -6.54 -3.51 -8.95
CA TRP A 483 -7.60 -4.48 -8.71
C TRP A 483 -8.51 -3.95 -7.62
N ASN A 484 -7.96 -3.52 -6.49
CA ASN A 484 -8.67 -3.01 -5.31
C ASN A 484 -9.10 -1.52 -5.42
N THR A 485 -9.29 -0.97 -6.62
CA THR A 485 -9.70 0.44 -6.81
C THR A 485 -11.15 0.67 -6.38
N VAL A 486 -11.39 1.59 -5.44
CA VAL A 486 -12.75 1.97 -4.99
C VAL A 486 -12.91 3.49 -5.06
N ASP A 487 -11.99 4.23 -4.46
CA ASP A 487 -12.09 5.67 -4.28
C ASP A 487 -12.19 6.42 -5.61
N GLU A 488 -11.28 6.13 -6.55
CA GLU A 488 -11.27 6.72 -7.90
C GLU A 488 -12.51 6.30 -8.70
N ALA A 489 -12.94 5.04 -8.57
CA ALA A 489 -14.04 4.49 -9.33
C ALA A 489 -15.38 5.13 -8.97
N ILE A 490 -15.68 5.30 -7.67
CA ILE A 490 -16.91 5.95 -7.20
C ILE A 490 -16.99 7.41 -7.66
N ILE A 491 -15.85 8.09 -7.75
CA ILE A 491 -15.80 9.51 -8.10
C ILE A 491 -15.85 9.71 -9.62
N PHE A 492 -15.19 8.85 -10.40
CA PHE A 492 -14.98 9.09 -11.85
C PHE A 492 -16.05 8.40 -12.71
N ILE A 493 -16.64 7.30 -12.23
CA ILE A 493 -17.64 6.50 -12.94
C ILE A 493 -19.00 6.73 -12.29
N LYS A 494 -19.95 7.29 -13.06
CA LYS A 494 -21.30 7.58 -12.58
C LYS A 494 -22.27 6.42 -12.80
N ASN A 495 -22.10 5.67 -13.89
CA ASN A 495 -22.98 4.56 -14.21
C ASN A 495 -22.64 3.33 -13.34
N GLN A 496 -23.62 2.86 -12.57
CA GLN A 496 -23.46 1.71 -11.68
C GLN A 496 -22.98 0.45 -12.40
N GLN A 497 -23.41 0.21 -13.64
CA GLN A 497 -23.01 -0.97 -14.41
C GLN A 497 -21.57 -0.94 -14.91
N SER A 498 -20.95 0.24 -14.91
CA SER A 498 -19.55 0.44 -15.31
C SER A 498 -18.61 0.35 -14.11
N LEU A 499 -19.12 0.31 -12.87
CA LEU A 499 -18.28 0.20 -11.70
C LEU A 499 -17.55 -1.15 -11.64
N PRO A 500 -16.32 -1.21 -11.10
CA PRO A 500 -15.62 -2.45 -10.82
C PRO A 500 -16.25 -3.19 -9.62
N LEU A 501 -15.97 -4.49 -9.52
CA LEU A 501 -16.52 -5.35 -8.48
C LEU A 501 -16.05 -4.97 -7.07
N SER A 502 -14.87 -4.36 -6.94
CA SER A 502 -14.40 -3.73 -5.70
C SER A 502 -15.43 -2.77 -5.10
N VAL A 503 -16.11 -1.98 -5.94
CA VAL A 503 -17.11 -1.00 -5.50
C VAL A 503 -18.40 -1.69 -5.05
N TYR A 504 -18.79 -2.76 -5.74
CA TYR A 504 -19.91 -3.60 -5.29
C TYR A 504 -19.63 -4.20 -3.90
N LEU A 505 -18.45 -4.80 -3.71
CA LEU A 505 -18.06 -5.39 -2.43
C LEU A 505 -17.98 -4.34 -1.30
N SER A 506 -17.61 -3.09 -1.61
CA SER A 506 -17.64 -2.00 -0.62
C SER A 506 -19.04 -1.57 -0.19
N THR A 507 -20.04 -1.68 -1.07
CA THR A 507 -21.39 -1.16 -0.79
C THR A 507 -22.31 -2.22 -0.20
N MET A 508 -22.03 -3.50 -0.47
CA MET A 508 -22.88 -4.63 -0.09
C MET A 508 -22.61 -5.19 1.32
N ALA A 509 -21.65 -4.63 2.06
CA ALA A 509 -21.41 -5.02 3.45
C ALA A 509 -22.68 -4.89 4.33
N ASN A 510 -23.56 -3.95 3.99
CA ASN A 510 -24.74 -3.62 4.78
C ASN A 510 -26.03 -4.28 4.28
N SER A 511 -25.99 -4.99 3.15
CA SER A 511 -27.13 -5.76 2.64
C SER A 511 -26.97 -7.23 3.05
N ASN A 512 -28.05 -7.89 3.47
CA ASN A 512 -28.09 -9.33 3.75
C ASN A 512 -27.98 -10.14 2.44
N ASN A 513 -26.93 -9.89 1.68
CA ASN A 513 -26.78 -10.40 0.33
C ASN A 513 -26.09 -11.76 0.33
N THR A 514 -26.76 -12.71 -0.31
CA THR A 514 -26.48 -14.12 -0.20
C THR A 514 -25.23 -14.53 -0.98
N ALA A 515 -24.84 -13.77 -2.01
CA ALA A 515 -23.66 -14.05 -2.83
C ALA A 515 -22.36 -13.36 -2.36
N PHE A 516 -22.36 -12.60 -1.25
CA PHE A 516 -21.21 -11.77 -0.87
C PHE A 516 -19.93 -12.58 -0.67
N PHE A 517 -19.99 -13.70 0.06
CA PHE A 517 -18.80 -14.48 0.37
C PHE A 517 -18.25 -15.16 -0.89
N ALA A 518 -19.09 -15.73 -1.74
CA ALA A 518 -18.67 -16.29 -3.04
C ALA A 518 -18.04 -15.23 -3.95
N THR A 519 -18.67 -14.04 -4.03
CA THR A 519 -18.15 -12.90 -4.79
C THR A 519 -16.77 -12.47 -4.27
N SER A 520 -16.62 -12.37 -2.96
CA SER A 520 -15.36 -12.02 -2.30
C SER A 520 -14.27 -13.06 -2.54
N THR A 521 -14.60 -14.34 -2.46
CA THR A 521 -13.68 -15.45 -2.73
C THR A 521 -13.18 -15.42 -4.18
N LEU A 522 -14.09 -15.29 -5.15
CA LEU A 522 -13.72 -15.17 -6.57
C LEU A 522 -12.86 -13.92 -6.83
N TYR A 523 -13.18 -12.82 -6.17
CA TYR A 523 -12.46 -11.57 -6.34
C TYR A 523 -11.05 -11.57 -5.70
N MET A 524 -10.83 -12.34 -4.62
CA MET A 524 -9.50 -12.56 -4.04
C MET A 524 -8.62 -13.51 -4.86
N ALA A 525 -9.23 -14.44 -5.62
CA ALA A 525 -8.52 -15.51 -6.30
C ALA A 525 -7.38 -15.03 -7.24
N PRO A 526 -7.55 -14.01 -8.11
CA PRO A 526 -6.47 -13.54 -8.97
C PRO A 526 -5.25 -13.05 -8.20
N ILE A 527 -5.45 -12.31 -7.10
CA ILE A 527 -4.37 -11.81 -6.25
C ILE A 527 -3.63 -12.98 -5.61
N ILE A 528 -4.36 -13.96 -5.06
CA ILE A 528 -3.77 -15.15 -4.42
C ILE A 528 -2.99 -15.98 -5.45
N LEU A 529 -3.52 -16.16 -6.67
CA LEU A 529 -2.86 -16.92 -7.74
C LEU A 529 -1.56 -16.24 -8.19
N ILE A 530 -1.58 -14.93 -8.46
CA ILE A 530 -0.37 -14.17 -8.81
C ILE A 530 0.64 -14.22 -7.66
N PHE A 531 0.14 -14.16 -6.42
CA PHE A 531 0.98 -14.30 -5.24
C PHE A 531 1.66 -15.67 -5.17
N VAL A 532 0.93 -16.77 -5.38
CA VAL A 532 1.49 -18.13 -5.42
C VAL A 532 2.50 -18.28 -6.55
N LEU A 533 2.23 -17.73 -7.74
CA LEU A 533 3.19 -17.71 -8.84
C LEU A 533 4.50 -17.01 -8.47
N LEU A 534 4.45 -15.90 -7.73
CA LEU A 534 5.64 -15.22 -7.20
C LEU A 534 6.43 -16.08 -6.19
N ILE A 535 5.79 -17.02 -5.50
CA ILE A 535 6.48 -17.96 -4.58
C ILE A 535 7.28 -18.99 -5.38
N ILE A 536 6.75 -19.44 -6.52
CA ILE A 536 7.30 -20.53 -7.33
C ILE A 536 8.52 -20.07 -8.14
N ILE A 537 8.57 -18.79 -8.55
CA ILE A 537 9.63 -18.19 -9.40
C ILE A 537 10.81 -17.64 -8.56
#